data_AF-A0A3E1EZX1-F1
#
_entry.id   AF-A0A3E1EZX1-F1
#
_cell.length_a   1.000
_cell.length_b   1.000
_cell.length_c   1.000
_cell.angle_alpha   90.00
_cell.angle_beta   90.00
_cell.angle_gamma   90.00
#
_symmetry.space_group_name_H-M   'P 1'
#
loop_
_entity.id
_entity.type
_entity.pdbx_description
1 polymer ?
#
loop_
_entity_poly.entity_id
_entity_poly.type
_entity_poly.pdbx_seq_one_letter_code
_entity_poly.pdbx_strand_id
1 'polypeptide(L)'
;MTNQELIDNIQKYYSEARDSEYNHSQITRGRKHSISSKVEDLFAYFLLKQLDKENTELWVDYPMTYKSKTKLTKKNNPSSITIYPDIAIVRNNIVTDVIDIKMDLGWKRDFAPTLNKALEAVNELQSVKVGTYKKVDEFGNKTKTGFPIKFSSKLKWHIVVISDQNISHHQMIKNESTASILCAESTLNLYIFTRNQHPNGGIPEIQHEEIERFINNSK
;
A
#
# COMPACT_ATOMS: atom_id res chain seq x y z
N MET A 1 -2.21 -16.17 9.96
CA MET A 1 -2.93 -14.98 10.41
C MET A 1 -4.24 -14.95 9.67
N THR A 2 -5.36 -15.04 10.37
CA THR A 2 -6.70 -14.94 9.78
C THR A 2 -7.06 -13.48 9.48
N ASN A 3 -8.14 -13.26 8.73
CA ASN A 3 -8.65 -11.91 8.46
C ASN A 3 -9.06 -11.20 9.77
N GLN A 4 -9.67 -11.94 10.72
CA GLN A 4 -10.02 -11.40 12.03
C GLN A 4 -8.77 -10.98 12.82
N GLU A 5 -7.76 -11.85 12.87
CA GLU A 5 -6.50 -11.54 13.58
C GLU A 5 -5.80 -10.30 12.99
N LEU A 6 -5.86 -10.11 11.66
CA LEU A 6 -5.33 -8.89 11.02
C LEU A 6 -6.04 -7.64 11.57
N ILE A 7 -7.37 -7.62 11.57
CA ILE A 7 -8.15 -6.47 12.02
C ILE A 7 -7.99 -6.24 13.53
N ASP A 8 -7.98 -7.30 14.35
CA ASP A 8 -7.79 -7.20 15.80
C ASP A 8 -6.45 -6.56 16.16
N ASN A 9 -5.37 -6.92 15.44
CA ASN A 9 -4.06 -6.30 15.64
C ASN A 9 -4.04 -4.81 15.23
N ILE A 10 -4.76 -4.43 14.17
CA ILE A 10 -4.92 -3.01 13.79
C ILE A 10 -5.66 -2.24 14.89
N GLN A 11 -6.74 -2.80 15.45
CA GLN A 11 -7.47 -2.19 16.57
C GLN A 11 -6.57 -2.02 17.80
N LYS A 12 -5.76 -3.03 18.11
CA LYS A 12 -4.76 -2.96 19.19
C LYS A 12 -3.78 -1.81 18.99
N TYR A 13 -3.22 -1.66 17.78
CA TYR A 13 -2.34 -0.52 17.48
C TYR A 13 -3.04 0.84 17.67
N TYR A 14 -4.31 0.97 17.28
CA TYR A 14 -5.09 2.19 17.53
C TYR A 14 -5.36 2.47 19.00
N SER A 15 -5.45 1.43 19.84
CA SER A 15 -5.59 1.56 21.28
C SER A 15 -4.29 2.09 21.89
N GLU A 16 -3.17 1.45 21.57
CA GLU A 16 -1.83 1.82 22.05
C GLU A 16 -1.40 3.22 21.59
N ALA A 17 -1.79 3.63 20.39
CA ALA A 17 -1.43 4.94 19.83
C ALA A 17 -2.16 6.13 20.48
N ARG A 18 -3.09 5.88 21.41
CA ARG A 18 -3.83 6.93 22.12
C ARG A 18 -2.98 7.60 23.18
N ASP A 19 -2.07 6.87 23.80
CA ASP A 19 -1.28 7.37 24.92
C ASP A 19 -0.16 8.29 24.44
N SER A 20 0.18 9.26 25.28
CA SER A 20 1.38 10.06 25.07
C SER A 20 2.60 9.17 25.28
N GLU A 21 3.62 9.33 24.43
CA GLU A 21 4.91 8.67 24.63
C GLU A 21 5.52 9.03 26.00
N TYR A 22 5.26 10.25 26.48
CA TYR A 22 5.67 10.73 27.80
C TYR A 22 4.45 11.11 28.62
N ASN A 23 4.20 10.34 29.68
CA ASN A 23 3.11 10.60 30.60
C ASN A 23 3.51 11.70 31.60
N HIS A 24 2.96 12.90 31.41
CA HIS A 24 3.17 14.02 32.31
C HIS A 24 1.87 14.82 32.44
N SER A 25 1.56 15.29 33.64
CA SER A 25 0.29 16.00 33.94
C SER A 25 0.09 17.30 33.14
N GLN A 26 1.18 17.86 32.62
CA GLN A 26 1.17 19.07 31.78
C GLN A 26 1.20 18.78 30.27
N ILE A 27 1.25 17.52 29.85
CA ILE A 27 1.27 17.12 28.44
C ILE A 27 -0.06 16.49 28.08
N THR A 28 -0.81 17.17 27.21
CA THR A 28 -2.09 16.67 26.68
C THR A 28 -1.99 16.53 25.16
N ARG A 29 -2.36 15.35 24.64
CA ARG A 29 -2.28 15.06 23.21
C ARG A 29 -3.65 15.23 22.54
N GLY A 30 -3.72 16.09 21.53
CA GLY A 30 -4.98 16.36 20.80
C GLY A 30 -5.33 15.37 19.67
N ARG A 31 -4.41 14.46 19.31
CA ARG A 31 -4.60 13.44 18.25
C ARG A 31 -4.01 12.11 18.72
N LYS A 32 -4.17 11.02 17.96
CA LYS A 32 -3.42 9.77 18.18
C LYS A 32 -2.09 9.78 17.41
N HIS A 33 -1.13 8.93 17.80
CA HIS A 33 0.05 8.64 16.97
C HIS A 33 -0.37 7.92 15.68
N SER A 34 0.39 8.11 14.59
CA SER A 34 0.15 7.33 13.38
C SER A 34 0.51 5.88 13.63
N ILE A 35 -0.28 4.96 13.07
CA ILE A 35 -0.01 3.52 13.11
C ILE A 35 0.33 2.95 11.74
N SER A 36 0.40 3.78 10.68
CA SER A 36 0.54 3.32 9.29
C SER A 36 1.71 2.34 9.11
N SER A 37 2.91 2.70 9.56
CA SER A 37 4.09 1.84 9.43
C SER A 37 3.94 0.51 10.18
N LYS A 38 3.33 0.51 11.37
CA LYS A 38 3.02 -0.74 12.09
C LYS A 38 2.04 -1.62 11.30
N VAL A 39 1.09 -1.01 10.60
CA VAL A 39 0.11 -1.70 9.77
C VAL A 39 0.75 -2.24 8.49
N GLU A 40 1.69 -1.52 7.88
CA GLU A 40 2.48 -1.99 6.73
C GLU A 40 3.25 -3.28 7.08
N ASP A 41 3.98 -3.28 8.20
CA ASP A 41 4.70 -4.47 8.69
C ASP A 41 3.74 -5.64 9.01
N LEU A 42 2.64 -5.35 9.69
CA LEU A 42 1.62 -6.35 10.02
C LEU A 42 1.01 -6.96 8.75
N PHE A 43 0.76 -6.14 7.74
CA PHE A 43 0.16 -6.57 6.48
C PHE A 43 1.15 -7.41 5.67
N ALA A 44 2.44 -7.06 5.66
CA ALA A 44 3.47 -7.91 5.09
C ALA A 44 3.54 -9.27 5.81
N TYR A 45 3.46 -9.29 7.14
CA TYR A 45 3.40 -10.53 7.90
C TYR A 45 2.14 -11.35 7.60
N PHE A 46 0.99 -10.71 7.43
CA PHE A 46 -0.24 -11.34 6.98
C PHE A 46 -0.04 -12.03 5.62
N LEU A 47 0.47 -11.29 4.62
CA LEU A 47 0.75 -11.82 3.28
C LEU A 47 1.71 -13.01 3.29
N LEU A 48 2.76 -12.97 4.12
CA LEU A 48 3.72 -14.07 4.26
C LEU A 48 3.07 -15.39 4.72
N LYS A 49 1.90 -15.31 5.40
CA LYS A 49 1.13 -16.49 5.82
C LYS A 49 0.15 -16.97 4.76
N GLN A 50 -0.15 -16.17 3.74
CA GLN A 50 -1.16 -16.45 2.71
C GLN A 50 -0.56 -16.83 1.35
N LEU A 51 0.62 -16.31 1.04
CA LEU A 51 1.30 -16.52 -0.23
C LEU A 51 2.27 -17.70 -0.18
N ASP A 52 2.58 -18.25 -1.35
CA ASP A 52 3.66 -19.24 -1.48
C ASP A 52 5.00 -18.60 -1.08
N LYS A 53 5.74 -19.30 -0.23
CA LYS A 53 7.00 -18.83 0.34
C LYS A 53 8.17 -19.08 -0.59
N GLU A 54 8.06 -20.04 -1.51
CA GLU A 54 9.17 -20.37 -2.38
C GLU A 54 9.46 -19.21 -3.34
N ASN A 55 10.65 -18.61 -3.22
CA ASN A 55 11.12 -17.49 -4.04
C ASN A 55 10.28 -16.20 -3.97
N THR A 56 9.46 -16.03 -2.92
CA THR A 56 8.69 -14.80 -2.67
C THR A 56 9.34 -13.98 -1.57
N GLU A 57 9.64 -12.73 -1.87
CA GLU A 57 10.09 -11.71 -0.91
C GLU A 57 9.02 -10.61 -0.79
N LEU A 58 8.87 -10.07 0.42
CA LEU A 58 8.01 -8.92 0.70
C LEU A 58 8.90 -7.75 1.10
N TRP A 59 8.88 -6.70 0.30
CA TRP A 59 9.68 -5.51 0.53
C TRP A 59 8.77 -4.40 1.05
N VAL A 60 8.95 -4.00 2.31
CA VAL A 60 8.16 -2.97 2.99
C VAL A 60 8.88 -1.63 2.92
N ASP A 61 8.17 -0.56 2.52
CA ASP A 61 8.70 0.81 2.33
C ASP A 61 10.05 0.85 1.58
N TYR A 62 10.17 0.02 0.54
CA TYR A 62 11.46 -0.22 -0.09
C TYR A 62 11.65 0.61 -1.37
N PRO A 63 12.64 1.52 -1.42
CA PRO A 63 12.83 2.39 -2.58
C PRO A 63 13.22 1.61 -3.83
N MET A 64 12.46 1.83 -4.90
CA MET A 64 12.78 1.33 -6.24
C MET A 64 12.88 2.49 -7.22
N THR A 65 13.97 2.54 -7.98
CA THR A 65 14.27 3.60 -8.95
C THR A 65 14.26 3.06 -10.37
N TYR A 66 13.62 3.77 -11.30
CA TYR A 66 13.62 3.44 -12.72
C TYR A 66 13.80 4.69 -13.59
N LYS A 67 14.06 4.49 -14.88
CA LYS A 67 14.14 5.58 -15.88
C LYS A 67 12.79 5.72 -16.56
N SER A 68 12.14 6.85 -16.32
CA SER A 68 10.83 7.18 -16.86
C SER A 68 10.89 7.39 -18.37
N LYS A 69 9.98 6.76 -19.10
CA LYS A 69 9.85 6.97 -20.55
C LYS A 69 9.00 8.20 -20.88
N THR A 70 8.15 8.64 -19.95
CA THR A 70 7.19 9.72 -20.18
C THR A 70 7.61 11.04 -19.53
N LYS A 71 8.42 11.00 -18.46
CA LYS A 71 8.94 12.20 -17.79
C LYS A 71 10.38 12.46 -18.20
N LEU A 72 10.59 13.56 -18.90
CA LEU A 72 11.91 13.98 -19.35
C LEU A 72 12.50 15.05 -18.41
N THR A 73 13.83 15.00 -18.27
CA THR A 73 14.62 16.05 -17.62
C THR A 73 14.64 17.30 -18.48
N LYS A 74 15.12 18.44 -17.94
CA LYS A 74 15.34 19.68 -18.70
C LYS A 74 16.23 19.51 -19.95
N LYS A 75 17.02 18.43 -20.01
CA LYS A 75 17.91 18.08 -21.13
C LYS A 75 17.29 17.03 -22.07
N ASN A 76 15.98 16.82 -22.04
CA ASN A 76 15.24 15.82 -22.84
C ASN A 76 15.68 14.36 -22.64
N ASN A 77 16.36 14.04 -21.53
CA ASN A 77 16.69 12.66 -21.16
C ASN A 77 15.63 12.06 -20.23
N PRO A 78 15.39 10.74 -20.27
CA PRO A 78 14.58 10.01 -19.28
C PRO A 78 14.89 10.39 -17.83
N SER A 79 13.89 10.84 -17.09
CA SER A 79 14.05 11.20 -15.67
C SER A 79 14.18 9.95 -14.82
N SER A 80 14.98 10.04 -13.75
CA SER A 80 14.95 9.01 -12.71
C SER A 80 13.74 9.25 -11.81
N ILE A 81 12.87 8.25 -11.67
CA ILE A 81 11.77 8.25 -10.71
C ILE A 81 12.08 7.21 -9.64
N THR A 82 11.86 7.57 -8.37
CA THR A 82 11.88 6.62 -7.26
C THR A 82 10.49 6.51 -6.69
N ILE A 83 10.03 5.28 -6.50
CA ILE A 83 8.78 4.96 -5.80
C ILE A 83 9.10 4.27 -4.47
N TYR A 84 8.20 4.48 -3.53
CA TYR A 84 8.22 3.89 -2.19
C TYR A 84 6.84 3.24 -2.02
N PRO A 85 6.68 1.99 -2.47
CA PRO A 85 5.44 1.29 -2.22
C PRO A 85 5.35 0.94 -0.74
N ASP A 86 4.14 0.91 -0.19
CA ASP A 86 3.93 0.45 1.19
C ASP A 86 4.42 -1.02 1.30
N ILE A 87 4.07 -1.86 0.30
CA ILE A 87 4.64 -3.20 0.13
C ILE A 87 4.86 -3.50 -1.37
N ALA A 88 5.96 -4.18 -1.71
CA ALA A 88 6.14 -4.84 -3.00
C ALA A 88 6.27 -6.36 -2.82
N ILE A 89 5.59 -7.13 -3.67
CA ILE A 89 5.78 -8.59 -3.78
C ILE A 89 6.81 -8.85 -4.88
N VAL A 90 7.91 -9.48 -4.51
CA VAL A 90 9.03 -9.78 -5.42
C VAL A 90 9.19 -11.29 -5.53
N ARG A 91 9.05 -11.81 -6.75
CA ARG A 91 9.20 -13.24 -7.05
C ARG A 91 10.36 -13.46 -7.99
N ASN A 92 11.34 -14.26 -7.59
CA ASN A 92 12.53 -14.53 -8.42
C ASN A 92 13.20 -13.22 -8.93
N ASN A 93 13.35 -12.21 -8.06
CA ASN A 93 13.86 -10.87 -8.38
C ASN A 93 13.04 -10.08 -9.44
N ILE A 94 11.75 -10.42 -9.57
CA ILE A 94 10.77 -9.71 -10.41
C ILE A 94 9.68 -9.16 -9.50
N VAL A 95 9.48 -7.84 -9.49
CA VAL A 95 8.36 -7.21 -8.82
C VAL A 95 7.08 -7.56 -9.57
N THR A 96 6.17 -8.28 -8.93
CA THR A 96 4.89 -8.70 -9.52
C THR A 96 3.72 -7.84 -9.04
N ASP A 97 3.82 -7.31 -7.82
CA ASP A 97 2.75 -6.54 -7.21
C ASP A 97 3.34 -5.36 -6.44
N VAL A 98 2.64 -4.23 -6.51
CA VAL A 98 2.82 -3.06 -5.66
C VAL A 98 1.54 -2.88 -4.86
N ILE A 99 1.66 -2.60 -3.58
CA ILE A 99 0.53 -2.45 -2.65
C ILE A 99 0.67 -1.10 -1.96
N ASP A 100 -0.39 -0.29 -2.03
CA ASP A 100 -0.59 0.93 -1.26
C ASP A 100 -1.68 0.71 -0.22
N ILE A 101 -1.34 0.80 1.05
CA ILE A 101 -2.26 0.68 2.18
C ILE A 101 -2.74 2.09 2.57
N LYS A 102 -4.04 2.24 2.78
CA LYS A 102 -4.66 3.48 3.26
C LYS A 102 -5.53 3.16 4.46
N MET A 103 -5.27 3.84 5.58
CA MET A 103 -6.00 3.58 6.83
C MET A 103 -7.49 3.91 6.71
N ASP A 104 -7.80 5.01 6.04
CA ASP A 104 -9.16 5.43 5.72
C ASP A 104 -9.18 6.29 4.44
N LEU A 105 -10.36 6.78 4.06
CA LEU A 105 -10.55 7.68 2.91
C LEU A 105 -10.64 9.17 3.30
N GLY A 106 -10.46 9.51 4.58
CA GLY A 106 -10.61 10.87 5.09
C GLY A 106 -9.54 11.84 4.59
N TRP A 107 -8.35 11.33 4.26
CA TRP A 107 -7.21 12.13 3.79
C TRP A 107 -7.35 12.62 2.34
N LYS A 108 -8.14 11.93 1.49
CA LYS A 108 -8.46 12.32 0.12
C LYS A 108 -9.88 11.88 -0.24
N ARG A 109 -10.82 12.80 -0.01
CA ARG A 109 -12.25 12.57 -0.29
C ARG A 109 -12.51 12.28 -1.77
N ASP A 110 -11.83 12.98 -2.68
CA ASP A 110 -11.84 12.63 -4.11
C ASP A 110 -10.71 11.65 -4.41
N PHE A 111 -11.09 10.41 -4.72
CA PHE A 111 -10.15 9.31 -4.87
C PHE A 111 -9.69 9.10 -6.33
N ALA A 112 -10.43 9.65 -7.30
CA ALA A 112 -10.10 9.50 -8.71
C ALA A 112 -8.68 9.97 -9.08
N PRO A 113 -8.15 11.09 -8.57
CA PRO A 113 -6.77 11.49 -8.83
C PRO A 113 -5.72 10.51 -8.29
N THR A 114 -6.04 9.81 -7.19
CA THR A 114 -5.14 8.78 -6.63
C THR A 114 -5.14 7.55 -7.53
N LEU A 115 -6.31 7.09 -7.96
CA LEU A 115 -6.45 5.95 -8.88
C LEU A 115 -5.74 6.21 -10.21
N ASN A 116 -5.94 7.40 -10.81
CA ASN A 116 -5.27 7.76 -12.07
C ASN A 116 -3.74 7.77 -11.94
N LYS A 117 -3.21 8.30 -10.84
CA LYS A 117 -1.76 8.28 -10.59
C LYS A 117 -1.21 6.86 -10.43
N ALA A 118 -1.95 5.99 -9.72
CA ALA A 118 -1.57 4.59 -9.58
C ALA A 118 -1.61 3.87 -10.94
N LEU A 119 -2.64 4.14 -11.75
CA LEU A 119 -2.77 3.60 -13.11
C LEU A 119 -1.63 4.05 -14.03
N GLU A 120 -1.27 5.32 -14.01
CA GLU A 120 -0.12 5.84 -14.76
C GLU A 120 1.19 5.17 -14.32
N ALA A 121 1.39 5.03 -13.00
CA ALA A 121 2.59 4.42 -12.44
C ALA A 121 2.71 2.94 -12.81
N VAL A 122 1.64 2.14 -12.69
CA VAL A 122 1.67 0.71 -13.06
C VAL A 122 1.94 0.51 -14.54
N ASN A 123 1.28 1.29 -15.41
CA ASN A 123 1.49 1.23 -16.86
C ASN A 123 2.94 1.59 -17.22
N GLU A 124 3.51 2.59 -16.53
CA GLU A 124 4.91 2.96 -16.73
C GLU A 124 5.88 1.86 -16.30
N LEU A 125 5.70 1.27 -15.11
CA LEU A 125 6.54 0.17 -14.62
C LEU A 125 6.51 -1.04 -15.55
N GLN A 126 5.31 -1.44 -16.01
CA GLN A 126 5.11 -2.52 -16.97
C GLN A 126 5.82 -2.25 -18.30
N SER A 127 5.89 -0.97 -18.73
CA SER A 127 6.58 -0.56 -19.95
C SER A 127 8.10 -0.50 -19.79
N VAL A 128 8.60 -0.02 -18.66
CA VAL A 128 10.04 0.13 -18.41
C VAL A 128 10.69 -1.23 -18.13
N LYS A 129 10.00 -2.15 -17.45
CA LYS A 129 10.41 -3.55 -17.15
C LYS A 129 11.67 -3.73 -16.30
N VAL A 130 12.51 -2.71 -16.14
CA VAL A 130 13.75 -2.78 -15.37
C VAL A 130 13.90 -1.57 -14.46
N GLY A 131 14.51 -1.79 -13.30
CA GLY A 131 14.82 -0.75 -12.34
C GLY A 131 16.03 -1.12 -11.52
N THR A 132 16.22 -0.36 -10.45
CA THR A 132 17.24 -0.60 -9.45
C THR A 132 16.68 -0.39 -8.06
N TYR A 133 17.23 -1.09 -7.07
CA TYR A 133 16.98 -0.85 -5.65
C TYR A 133 18.32 -0.72 -4.92
N LYS A 134 18.33 -0.14 -3.73
CA LYS A 134 19.52 -0.05 -2.88
C LYS A 134 19.30 -0.87 -1.63
N LYS A 135 20.28 -1.72 -1.28
CA LYS A 135 20.22 -2.48 -0.04
C LYS A 135 20.32 -1.52 1.15
N VAL A 136 19.56 -1.80 2.20
CA VAL A 136 19.55 -1.06 3.46
C VAL A 136 20.11 -1.99 4.54
N ASP A 137 21.09 -1.53 5.30
CA ASP A 137 21.59 -2.28 6.47
C ASP A 137 20.71 -2.05 7.72
N GLU A 138 21.03 -2.74 8.81
CA GLU A 138 20.31 -2.65 10.09
C GLU A 138 20.33 -1.24 10.73
N PHE A 139 21.24 -0.36 10.28
CA PHE A 139 21.35 1.03 10.74
C PHE A 139 20.66 2.02 9.78
N GLY A 140 20.02 1.55 8.71
CA GLY A 140 19.36 2.38 7.71
C GLY A 140 20.29 2.92 6.62
N ASN A 141 21.56 2.51 6.56
CA ASN A 141 22.48 2.97 5.53
C ASN A 141 22.19 2.26 4.20
N LYS A 142 22.07 3.07 3.14
CA LYS A 142 21.84 2.58 1.77
C LYS A 142 23.16 2.27 1.09
N THR A 143 23.20 1.17 0.34
CA THR A 143 24.36 0.87 -0.52
C THR A 143 24.60 1.99 -1.53
N LYS A 144 25.88 2.24 -1.83
CA LYS A 144 26.28 3.26 -2.83
C LYS A 144 25.77 2.85 -4.23
N THR A 145 25.95 1.58 -4.57
CA THR A 145 25.54 0.99 -5.85
C THR A 145 24.10 0.47 -5.77
N GLY A 146 23.34 0.68 -6.84
CA GLY A 146 22.02 0.08 -7.02
C GLY A 146 22.11 -1.32 -7.62
N PHE A 147 21.28 -2.22 -7.15
CA PHE A 147 21.15 -3.60 -7.64
C PHE A 147 20.01 -3.67 -8.65
N PRO A 148 20.13 -4.47 -9.73
CA PRO A 148 19.10 -4.57 -10.76
C PRO A 148 17.88 -5.34 -10.26
N ILE A 149 16.70 -4.84 -10.66
CA ILE A 149 15.39 -5.50 -10.50
C ILE A 149 14.62 -5.46 -11.81
N LYS A 150 13.67 -6.38 -11.94
CA LYS A 150 12.72 -6.41 -13.05
C LYS A 150 11.32 -6.08 -12.55
N PHE A 151 10.53 -5.43 -13.40
CA PHE A 151 9.10 -5.25 -13.20
C PHE A 151 8.36 -6.18 -14.15
N SER A 152 7.39 -6.92 -13.63
CA SER A 152 6.54 -7.79 -14.45
C SER A 152 5.80 -6.97 -15.51
N SER A 153 5.67 -7.51 -16.72
CA SER A 153 4.79 -6.89 -17.74
C SER A 153 3.31 -7.01 -17.39
N LYS A 154 2.97 -7.80 -16.37
CA LYS A 154 1.64 -7.95 -15.78
C LYS A 154 1.62 -7.46 -14.33
N LEU A 155 2.51 -6.52 -13.97
CA LEU A 155 2.62 -6.00 -12.61
C LEU A 155 1.25 -5.47 -12.15
N LYS A 156 0.80 -5.85 -10.97
CA LYS A 156 -0.48 -5.39 -10.40
C LYS A 156 -0.23 -4.28 -9.39
N TRP A 157 -1.12 -3.30 -9.35
CA TRP A 157 -1.11 -2.28 -8.32
C TRP A 157 -2.37 -2.43 -7.47
N HIS A 158 -2.21 -2.72 -6.20
CA HIS A 158 -3.31 -2.93 -5.27
C HIS A 158 -3.39 -1.75 -4.32
N ILE A 159 -4.54 -1.09 -4.25
CA ILE A 159 -4.82 -0.12 -3.20
C ILE A 159 -5.72 -0.80 -2.19
N VAL A 160 -5.24 -0.94 -0.96
CA VAL A 160 -5.96 -1.57 0.15
C VAL A 160 -6.39 -0.50 1.11
N VAL A 161 -7.69 -0.25 1.19
CA VAL A 161 -8.29 0.68 2.15
C VAL A 161 -8.75 -0.13 3.36
N ILE A 162 -8.19 0.17 4.52
CA ILE A 162 -8.55 -0.53 5.76
C ILE A 162 -9.99 -0.21 6.14
N SER A 163 -10.41 1.06 6.10
CA SER A 163 -11.76 1.49 6.49
C SER A 163 -12.39 2.48 5.50
N ASP A 164 -13.68 2.29 5.20
CA ASP A 164 -14.49 3.21 4.40
C ASP A 164 -14.96 4.47 5.15
N GLN A 165 -14.56 4.65 6.41
CA GLN A 165 -15.02 5.76 7.22
C GLN A 165 -14.27 7.07 6.91
N ASN A 166 -14.71 8.16 7.56
CA ASN A 166 -14.22 9.54 7.34
C ASN A 166 -14.54 10.14 5.97
N ILE A 167 -15.54 9.58 5.27
CA ILE A 167 -16.07 10.08 4.00
C ILE A 167 -17.61 10.05 4.00
N SER A 168 -18.26 10.89 3.18
CA SER A 168 -19.71 10.82 3.02
C SER A 168 -20.12 9.67 2.10
N HIS A 169 -21.30 9.09 2.33
CA HIS A 169 -21.85 8.00 1.52
C HIS A 169 -21.92 8.36 0.02
N HIS A 170 -22.35 9.58 -0.31
CA HIS A 170 -22.38 10.06 -1.70
C HIS A 170 -21.00 10.07 -2.36
N GLN A 171 -19.98 10.57 -1.65
CA GLN A 171 -18.62 10.60 -2.17
C GLN A 171 -18.02 9.19 -2.27
N MET A 172 -18.39 8.29 -1.35
CA MET A 172 -18.03 6.88 -1.40
C MET A 172 -18.55 6.21 -2.68
N ILE A 173 -19.84 6.36 -2.99
CA ILE A 173 -20.44 5.83 -4.24
C ILE A 173 -19.69 6.34 -5.47
N LYS A 174 -19.35 7.63 -5.51
CA LYS A 174 -18.58 8.22 -6.61
C LYS A 174 -17.19 7.58 -6.75
N ASN A 175 -16.49 7.40 -5.63
CA ASN A 175 -15.16 6.78 -5.62
C ASN A 175 -15.22 5.32 -6.06
N GLU A 176 -16.19 4.53 -5.56
CA GLU A 176 -16.40 3.15 -5.98
C GLU A 176 -16.75 3.04 -7.46
N SER A 177 -17.64 3.91 -7.97
CA SER A 177 -18.00 3.95 -9.39
C SER A 177 -16.79 4.23 -10.28
N THR A 178 -15.94 5.19 -9.88
CA THR A 178 -14.69 5.51 -10.59
C THR A 178 -13.72 4.32 -10.53
N ALA A 179 -13.57 3.70 -9.37
CA ALA A 179 -12.71 2.54 -9.19
C ALA A 179 -13.15 1.37 -10.06
N SER A 180 -14.45 1.06 -10.12
CA SER A 180 -15.00 0.00 -10.97
C SER A 180 -14.64 0.19 -12.44
N ILE A 181 -14.74 1.42 -12.96
CA ILE A 181 -14.38 1.73 -14.35
C ILE A 181 -12.88 1.56 -14.57
N LEU A 182 -12.04 2.15 -13.71
CA LEU A 182 -10.58 2.14 -13.90
C LEU A 182 -9.97 0.75 -13.66
N CYS A 183 -10.52 -0.04 -12.74
CA CYS A 183 -9.99 -1.37 -12.41
C CYS A 183 -10.46 -2.45 -13.39
N ALA A 184 -11.61 -2.31 -14.05
CA ALA A 184 -12.17 -3.34 -14.93
C ALA A 184 -11.27 -3.70 -16.11
N GLU A 185 -10.52 -2.73 -16.65
CA GLU A 185 -9.69 -2.91 -17.85
C GLU A 185 -8.19 -2.77 -17.57
N SER A 186 -7.78 -2.81 -16.30
CA SER A 186 -6.39 -2.57 -15.93
C SER A 186 -5.85 -3.60 -14.94
N THR A 187 -4.61 -3.35 -14.51
CA THR A 187 -3.94 -4.12 -13.46
C THR A 187 -3.98 -3.40 -12.12
N LEU A 188 -4.73 -2.29 -12.04
CA LEU A 188 -5.05 -1.58 -10.82
C LEU A 188 -6.24 -2.25 -10.13
N ASN A 189 -6.15 -2.43 -8.82
CA ASN A 189 -7.20 -3.01 -8.01
C ASN A 189 -7.41 -2.14 -6.76
N LEU A 190 -8.67 -2.01 -6.35
CA LEU A 190 -9.05 -1.38 -5.08
C LEU A 190 -9.80 -2.40 -4.23
N TYR A 191 -9.45 -2.45 -2.94
CA TYR A 191 -10.10 -3.30 -1.94
C TYR A 191 -10.44 -2.48 -0.70
N ILE A 192 -11.55 -2.83 -0.06
CA ILE A 192 -12.02 -2.21 1.18
C ILE A 192 -12.22 -3.29 2.20
N PHE A 193 -11.38 -3.33 3.23
CA PHE A 193 -11.31 -4.47 4.15
C PHE A 193 -12.33 -4.37 5.28
N THR A 194 -12.73 -3.16 5.67
CA THR A 194 -13.77 -2.94 6.68
C THR A 194 -14.77 -1.87 6.29
N ARG A 195 -16.03 -2.09 6.68
CA ARG A 195 -17.15 -1.16 6.47
C ARG A 195 -17.87 -0.82 7.78
N ASN A 196 -18.74 0.19 7.69
CA ASN A 196 -19.71 0.63 8.71
C ASN A 196 -19.12 1.28 9.97
N GLN A 197 -17.96 0.82 10.44
CA GLN A 197 -17.28 1.38 11.60
C GLN A 197 -15.77 1.42 11.38
N HIS A 198 -15.12 2.45 11.91
CA HIS A 198 -13.67 2.57 11.80
C HIS A 198 -13.01 1.72 12.89
N PRO A 199 -11.91 0.99 12.62
CA PRO A 199 -11.24 0.13 13.61
C PRO A 199 -10.81 0.85 14.90
N ASN A 200 -10.66 2.17 14.88
CA ASN A 200 -10.32 2.97 16.06
C ASN A 200 -11.53 3.36 16.95
N GLY A 201 -12.76 3.06 16.53
CA GLY A 201 -14.01 3.55 17.12
C GLY A 201 -15.01 2.47 17.49
N GLY A 202 -14.74 1.20 17.17
CA GLY A 202 -15.53 0.04 17.58
C GLY A 202 -15.23 -1.19 16.73
N ILE A 203 -16.20 -2.09 16.58
CA ILE A 203 -16.06 -3.37 15.88
C ILE A 203 -16.51 -3.18 14.43
N PRO A 204 -15.57 -3.08 13.46
CA PRO A 204 -15.92 -3.00 12.05
C PRO A 204 -16.58 -4.27 11.52
N GLU A 205 -17.34 -4.14 10.44
CA GLU A 205 -17.72 -5.28 9.62
C GLU A 205 -16.56 -5.64 8.69
N ILE A 206 -16.01 -6.85 8.83
CA ILE A 206 -14.90 -7.32 8.00
C ILE A 206 -15.43 -7.84 6.66
N GLN A 207 -14.90 -7.31 5.56
CA GLN A 207 -15.23 -7.74 4.20
C GLN A 207 -14.34 -8.93 3.81
N HIS A 208 -14.66 -10.12 4.32
CA HIS A 208 -13.84 -11.33 4.10
C HIS A 208 -13.62 -11.65 2.61
N GLU A 209 -14.66 -11.53 1.79
CA GLU A 209 -14.61 -11.79 0.36
C GLU A 209 -13.63 -10.84 -0.36
N GLU A 210 -13.56 -9.57 0.04
CA GLU A 210 -12.62 -8.59 -0.52
C GLU A 210 -11.17 -8.93 -0.17
N ILE A 211 -10.92 -9.40 1.05
CA ILE A 211 -9.60 -9.83 1.49
C ILE A 211 -9.16 -11.09 0.73
N GLU A 212 -10.07 -12.04 0.54
CA GLU A 212 -9.81 -13.25 -0.25
C GLU A 212 -9.60 -12.94 -1.73
N ARG A 213 -10.38 -12.01 -2.30
CA ARG A 213 -10.19 -11.50 -3.67
C ARG A 213 -8.81 -10.88 -3.83
N PHE A 214 -8.37 -10.06 -2.88
CA PHE A 214 -7.01 -9.51 -2.85
C PHE A 214 -5.95 -10.62 -2.81
N ILE A 215 -6.03 -11.55 -1.86
CA ILE A 215 -5.06 -12.64 -1.72
C ILE A 215 -4.97 -13.46 -3.01
N ASN A 216 -6.10 -13.82 -3.59
CA ASN A 216 -6.14 -14.62 -4.82
C ASN A 216 -5.59 -13.84 -6.02
N ASN A 217 -5.80 -12.53 -6.07
CA ASN A 217 -5.18 -11.67 -7.08
C ASN A 217 -3.67 -11.49 -6.84
N SER A 218 -3.17 -11.68 -5.64
CA SER A 218 -1.75 -11.57 -5.30
C SER A 218 -0.99 -12.89 -5.36
N LYS A 219 -1.65 -14.05 -5.49
CA LYS A 219 -1.01 -15.35 -5.73
C LYS A 219 -0.41 -15.42 -7.13
#